data_AF-R5MEV7-F1
#
_entry.id   AF-R5MEV7-F1
#
_cell.length_a   1.000
_cell.length_b   1.000
_cell.length_c   1.000
_cell.angle_alpha   90.00
_cell.angle_beta   90.00
_cell.angle_gamma   90.00
#
_symmetry.space_group_name_H-M   'P 1'
#
loop_
_entity.id
_entity.type
_entity.pdbx_description
1 polymer ?
#
loop_
_entity_poly.entity_id
_entity_poly.type
_entity_poly.pdbx_seq_one_letter_code
_entity_poly.pdbx_strand_id
1 'polypeptide(L)'
;MKTKLLCCAMAFVGSLMMTDVYAQQAIVACNGKNYEQGDTLIIGKPASSGYLFMRTVDEQGSLSSVYERDIDGLKVVITSIPGYDKKLYESMGIYTQPEMPLVVMAEGGGKRFSISLNEALTSGNVMSDCMLSSVEGAVDLTPSILYIYALKLYQTPVDEKVVDKYISLCVPEKFKQASADPFALEEMRKTYLATLQQELGKADFSKVFRLKCLSELQQYDMAKECFPLSGFSCTDVKTKQQNDLSKLRYCLWEECAFHFANASLFTSLPVDKTRAKGFYGMREYARVPAYNKPMATLYVYVKFKNQPVKLPEKKIMVFSKGENFDFGWSTLNKEYGKKSLDMDIIRVDGYNDLLPYVEGEVVYNYLGSITL
;
A
#
# COMPACT_ATOMS: atom_id res chain seq x y z
N MET A 1 -85.44 -33.13 -15.65
CA MET A 1 -85.50 -33.91 -16.92
C MET A 1 -84.92 -33.04 -18.03
N LYS A 2 -83.99 -33.60 -18.82
CA LYS A 2 -83.28 -33.04 -20.00
C LYS A 2 -82.06 -32.14 -19.78
N THR A 3 -80.93 -32.83 -19.76
CA THR A 3 -79.59 -32.47 -20.24
C THR A 3 -79.59 -31.96 -21.69
N LYS A 4 -78.69 -31.02 -22.02
CA LYS A 4 -77.84 -31.05 -23.24
C LYS A 4 -76.64 -30.10 -23.11
N LEU A 5 -75.45 -30.69 -23.15
CA LEU A 5 -74.14 -30.10 -23.46
C LEU A 5 -74.17 -29.42 -24.86
N LEU A 6 -73.35 -28.38 -25.12
CA LEU A 6 -72.01 -28.51 -25.71
C LEU A 6 -71.40 -27.14 -26.17
N CYS A 7 -70.12 -26.95 -25.83
CA CYS A 7 -69.02 -26.26 -26.56
C CYS A 7 -68.88 -24.73 -26.70
N CYS A 8 -67.84 -24.22 -26.01
CA CYS A 8 -66.66 -23.48 -26.48
C CYS A 8 -66.80 -22.18 -27.30
N ALA A 9 -66.34 -21.06 -26.71
CA ALA A 9 -65.40 -20.14 -27.36
C ALA A 9 -64.73 -19.21 -26.32
N MET A 10 -63.42 -19.06 -26.47
CA MET A 10 -62.50 -18.20 -25.71
C MET A 10 -62.87 -16.71 -25.77
N ALA A 11 -62.61 -15.99 -24.68
CA ALA A 11 -62.02 -14.64 -24.74
C ALA A 11 -61.39 -14.30 -23.40
N PHE A 12 -60.06 -14.45 -23.35
CA PHE A 12 -59.18 -14.12 -22.24
C PHE A 12 -58.32 -12.94 -22.70
N VAL A 13 -58.67 -11.71 -22.33
CA VAL A 13 -57.81 -10.51 -22.35
C VAL A 13 -58.49 -9.51 -21.41
N GLY A 14 -57.89 -8.90 -20.40
CA GLY A 14 -56.51 -8.82 -19.96
C GLY A 14 -56.46 -7.56 -19.09
N SER A 15 -56.32 -7.74 -17.77
CA SER A 15 -55.96 -6.65 -16.85
C SER A 15 -55.03 -7.23 -15.79
N LEU A 16 -53.78 -7.46 -16.17
CA LEU A 16 -52.70 -7.55 -15.20
C LEU A 16 -52.22 -6.12 -14.92
N MET A 17 -52.69 -5.58 -13.80
CA MET A 17 -52.00 -4.48 -13.13
C MET A 17 -50.84 -5.08 -12.34
N MET A 18 -49.63 -4.66 -12.72
CA MET A 18 -48.39 -4.51 -11.94
C MET A 18 -48.17 -5.43 -10.72
N THR A 19 -47.15 -6.27 -10.85
CA THR A 19 -45.98 -6.24 -9.95
C THR A 19 -44.77 -6.73 -10.74
N ASP A 20 -44.00 -5.81 -11.35
CA ASP A 20 -42.59 -6.10 -11.58
C ASP A 20 -41.95 -6.16 -10.19
N VAL A 21 -41.85 -7.37 -9.64
CA VAL A 21 -40.98 -7.64 -8.51
C VAL A 21 -39.56 -7.56 -9.06
N TYR A 22 -39.04 -6.35 -9.27
CA TYR A 22 -37.61 -6.12 -9.26
C TYR A 22 -37.17 -6.40 -7.82
N ALA A 23 -36.95 -7.68 -7.51
CA ALA A 23 -36.12 -8.02 -6.37
C ALA A 23 -34.82 -7.25 -6.58
N GLN A 24 -34.56 -6.25 -5.74
CA GLN A 24 -33.32 -5.49 -5.71
C GLN A 24 -32.21 -6.55 -5.56
N GLN A 25 -31.54 -6.87 -6.68
CA GLN A 25 -30.52 -7.91 -6.66
C GLN A 25 -29.37 -7.36 -5.86
N ALA A 26 -29.04 -8.01 -4.74
CA ALA A 26 -27.85 -7.72 -3.96
C ALA A 26 -26.85 -8.86 -4.15
N ILE A 27 -25.56 -8.53 -4.22
CA ILE A 27 -24.48 -9.50 -4.24
C ILE A 27 -23.88 -9.58 -2.84
N VAL A 28 -23.90 -10.76 -2.23
CA VAL A 28 -23.07 -11.06 -1.07
C VAL A 28 -21.67 -11.41 -1.60
N ALA A 29 -20.74 -10.48 -1.47
CA ALA A 29 -19.39 -10.64 -2.02
C ALA A 29 -18.48 -11.46 -1.09
N CYS A 30 -17.33 -11.88 -1.61
CA CYS A 30 -16.32 -12.68 -0.91
C CYS A 30 -15.73 -11.97 0.33
N ASN A 31 -15.81 -10.65 0.42
CA ASN A 31 -15.44 -9.90 1.62
C ASN A 31 -16.53 -9.88 2.70
N GLY A 32 -17.65 -10.59 2.49
CA GLY A 32 -18.77 -10.69 3.42
C GLY A 32 -19.69 -9.47 3.44
N LYS A 33 -19.50 -8.49 2.53
CA LYS A 33 -20.37 -7.32 2.38
C LYS A 33 -21.46 -7.57 1.35
N ASN A 34 -22.61 -6.94 1.56
CA ASN A 34 -23.68 -6.89 0.57
C ASN A 34 -23.48 -5.65 -0.30
N TYR A 35 -23.62 -5.84 -1.62
CA TYR A 35 -23.54 -4.77 -2.61
C TYR A 35 -24.85 -4.70 -3.37
N GLU A 36 -25.46 -3.54 -3.41
CA GLU A 36 -26.72 -3.26 -4.10
C GLU A 36 -26.63 -2.02 -4.99
N GLN A 37 -27.66 -1.81 -5.81
CA GLN A 37 -27.77 -0.60 -6.62
C GLN A 37 -27.79 0.64 -5.72
N GLY A 38 -26.94 1.63 -6.04
CA GLY A 38 -26.74 2.84 -5.26
C GLY A 38 -25.48 2.81 -4.39
N ASP A 39 -24.89 1.63 -4.14
CA ASP A 39 -23.65 1.54 -3.40
C ASP A 39 -22.46 2.14 -4.16
N THR A 40 -21.51 2.70 -3.42
CA THR A 40 -20.29 3.26 -3.98
C THR A 40 -19.15 2.25 -3.89
N LEU A 41 -18.51 1.99 -5.03
CA LEU A 41 -17.23 1.29 -5.12
C LEU A 41 -16.11 2.32 -5.29
N ILE A 42 -14.92 1.97 -4.77
CA ILE A 42 -13.72 2.76 -4.94
C ILE A 42 -12.73 1.93 -5.75
N ILE A 43 -12.32 2.47 -6.90
CA ILE A 43 -11.37 1.80 -7.79
C ILE A 43 -10.00 1.78 -7.12
N GLY A 44 -9.45 0.59 -6.89
CA GLY A 44 -8.12 0.42 -6.33
C GLY A 44 -7.04 0.73 -7.36
N LYS A 45 -5.78 0.55 -7.01
CA LYS A 45 -4.68 0.80 -7.94
C LYS A 45 -4.44 -0.41 -8.87
N PRO A 46 -4.05 -0.23 -10.14
CA PRO A 46 -3.97 -1.35 -11.07
C PRO A 46 -2.70 -2.18 -10.86
N ALA A 47 -2.77 -3.46 -11.26
CA ALA A 47 -1.59 -4.28 -11.45
C ALA A 47 -0.74 -3.76 -12.62
N SER A 48 0.46 -4.35 -12.82
CA SER A 48 1.26 -4.09 -14.03
C SER A 48 0.46 -4.36 -15.32
N SER A 49 -0.44 -5.34 -15.28
CA SER A 49 -1.37 -5.73 -16.35
C SER A 49 -2.63 -4.85 -16.48
N GLY A 50 -2.79 -3.80 -15.67
CA GLY A 50 -3.99 -2.96 -15.66
C GLY A 50 -5.13 -3.52 -14.79
N TYR A 51 -6.37 -3.16 -15.11
CA TYR A 51 -7.57 -3.60 -14.41
C TYR A 51 -8.22 -4.80 -15.11
N LEU A 52 -7.72 -6.00 -14.80
CA LEU A 52 -8.12 -7.23 -15.49
C LEU A 52 -9.60 -7.56 -15.37
N PHE A 53 -10.24 -7.19 -14.26
CA PHE A 53 -11.62 -7.58 -13.93
C PHE A 53 -12.63 -6.44 -14.07
N MET A 54 -12.21 -5.39 -14.78
CA MET A 54 -13.05 -4.24 -15.13
C MET A 54 -13.04 -4.03 -16.65
N ARG A 55 -14.16 -3.58 -17.18
CA ARG A 55 -14.30 -3.13 -18.57
C ARG A 55 -14.99 -1.78 -18.61
N THR A 56 -14.56 -0.87 -19.48
CA THR A 56 -15.37 0.30 -19.81
C THR A 56 -16.53 -0.12 -20.71
N VAL A 57 -17.66 0.57 -20.58
CA VAL A 57 -18.87 0.34 -21.37
C VAL A 57 -19.14 1.59 -22.20
N ASP A 58 -19.22 1.45 -23.52
CA ASP A 58 -19.58 2.56 -24.40
C ASP A 58 -21.11 2.81 -24.44
N GLU A 59 -21.54 3.79 -25.23
CA GLU A 59 -22.97 4.12 -25.39
C GLU A 59 -23.78 2.98 -26.04
N GLN A 60 -23.11 2.14 -26.83
CA GLN A 60 -23.69 0.98 -27.52
C GLN A 60 -23.67 -0.29 -26.66
N GLY A 61 -23.07 -0.24 -25.46
CA GLY A 61 -22.94 -1.38 -24.54
C GLY A 61 -21.73 -2.28 -24.82
N SER A 62 -20.81 -1.90 -25.71
CA SER A 62 -19.60 -2.67 -26.00
C SER A 62 -18.59 -2.53 -24.86
N LEU A 63 -17.90 -3.63 -24.57
CA LEU A 63 -16.91 -3.69 -23.50
C LEU A 63 -15.48 -3.55 -24.04
N SER A 64 -14.69 -2.70 -23.37
CA SER A 64 -13.27 -2.54 -23.64
C SER A 64 -12.44 -2.68 -22.37
N SER A 65 -11.21 -3.15 -22.50
CA SER A 65 -10.25 -3.24 -21.39
C SER A 65 -9.94 -1.85 -20.82
N VAL A 66 -9.76 -1.78 -19.51
CA VAL A 66 -9.35 -0.55 -18.81
C VAL A 66 -7.82 -0.57 -18.64
N TYR A 67 -7.13 0.32 -19.36
CA TYR A 67 -5.67 0.44 -19.34
C TYR A 67 -5.17 1.71 -18.64
N GLU A 68 -6.06 2.68 -18.44
CA GLU A 68 -5.77 3.92 -17.73
C GLU A 68 -5.27 3.62 -16.32
N ARG A 69 -4.20 4.28 -15.88
CA ARG A 69 -3.60 4.03 -14.56
C ARG A 69 -3.90 5.13 -13.54
N ASP A 70 -4.59 6.18 -13.96
CA ASP A 70 -4.91 7.41 -13.21
C ASP A 70 -6.35 7.46 -12.68
N ILE A 71 -7.05 6.32 -12.71
CA ILE A 71 -8.41 6.19 -12.16
C ILE A 71 -8.44 5.60 -10.75
N ASP A 72 -7.28 5.41 -10.12
CA ASP A 72 -7.20 4.94 -8.74
C ASP A 72 -7.83 5.95 -7.78
N GLY A 73 -8.57 5.46 -6.79
CA GLY A 73 -9.38 6.28 -5.89
C GLY A 73 -10.69 6.81 -6.50
N LEU A 74 -10.96 6.56 -7.79
CA LEU A 74 -12.22 6.96 -8.42
C LEU A 74 -13.40 6.31 -7.70
N LYS A 75 -14.37 7.12 -7.30
CA LYS A 75 -15.65 6.66 -6.77
C LYS A 75 -16.59 6.38 -7.93
N VAL A 76 -17.16 5.18 -7.96
CA VAL A 76 -18.17 4.78 -8.94
C VAL A 76 -19.39 4.24 -8.20
N VAL A 77 -20.59 4.54 -8.67
CA VAL A 77 -21.86 4.12 -8.07
C VAL A 77 -22.42 2.94 -8.84
N ILE A 78 -22.81 1.87 -8.17
CA ILE A 78 -23.47 0.72 -8.79
C ILE A 78 -24.82 1.17 -9.34
N THR A 79 -24.97 1.12 -10.65
CA THR A 79 -26.22 1.51 -11.34
C THR A 79 -27.14 0.34 -11.58
N SER A 80 -26.60 -0.88 -11.71
CA SER A 80 -27.40 -2.10 -11.82
C SER A 80 -26.59 -3.36 -11.54
N ILE A 81 -27.29 -4.43 -11.19
CA ILE A 81 -26.75 -5.78 -11.03
C ILE A 81 -27.44 -6.66 -12.08
N PRO A 82 -26.78 -6.92 -13.22
CA PRO A 82 -27.37 -7.75 -14.26
C PRO A 82 -27.43 -9.21 -13.82
N GLY A 83 -28.56 -9.85 -14.11
CA GLY A 83 -28.67 -11.31 -14.09
C GLY A 83 -27.69 -11.98 -15.07
N TYR A 84 -27.64 -13.31 -15.05
CA TYR A 84 -26.76 -14.04 -15.95
C TYR A 84 -27.10 -13.77 -17.43
N ASP A 85 -26.17 -13.14 -18.15
CA ASP A 85 -26.15 -13.04 -19.60
C ASP A 85 -24.85 -13.64 -20.12
N LYS A 86 -24.97 -14.67 -20.96
CA LYS A 86 -23.81 -15.44 -21.40
C LYS A 86 -22.76 -14.56 -22.10
N LYS A 87 -23.17 -13.63 -22.97
CA LYS A 87 -22.24 -12.79 -23.73
C LYS A 87 -21.47 -11.84 -22.81
N LEU A 88 -22.19 -11.16 -21.90
CA LEU A 88 -21.60 -10.29 -20.88
C LEU A 88 -20.62 -11.07 -20.00
N TYR A 89 -21.04 -12.21 -19.44
CA TYR A 89 -20.21 -12.97 -18.52
C TYR A 89 -18.96 -13.54 -19.21
N GLU A 90 -19.08 -14.09 -20.42
CA GLU A 90 -17.93 -14.57 -21.20
C GLU A 90 -16.95 -13.43 -21.55
N SER A 91 -17.46 -12.24 -21.88
CA SER A 91 -16.61 -11.05 -22.13
C SER A 91 -15.87 -10.54 -20.89
N MET A 92 -16.36 -10.91 -19.70
CA MET A 92 -15.71 -10.70 -18.40
C MET A 92 -14.80 -11.87 -17.99
N GLY A 93 -14.65 -12.90 -18.83
CA GLY A 93 -13.83 -14.08 -18.56
C GLY A 93 -14.52 -15.16 -17.70
N ILE A 94 -15.85 -15.09 -17.56
CA ILE A 94 -16.65 -16.04 -16.77
C ILE A 94 -17.39 -16.97 -17.74
N TYR A 95 -16.82 -18.17 -17.96
CA TYR A 95 -17.33 -19.14 -18.95
C TYR A 95 -18.35 -20.15 -18.39
N THR A 96 -18.53 -20.17 -17.08
CA THR A 96 -19.49 -21.04 -16.38
C THR A 96 -20.58 -20.20 -15.76
N GLN A 97 -21.85 -20.59 -15.90
CA GLN A 97 -22.96 -19.91 -15.25
C GLN A 97 -22.78 -20.00 -13.72
N PRO A 98 -22.63 -18.85 -13.02
CA PRO A 98 -22.53 -18.86 -11.58
C PRO A 98 -23.91 -19.03 -10.94
N GLU A 99 -23.95 -19.57 -9.72
CA GLU A 99 -25.19 -19.74 -8.95
C GLU A 99 -25.82 -18.39 -8.53
N MET A 100 -25.00 -17.35 -8.40
CA MET A 100 -25.40 -15.99 -8.01
C MET A 100 -24.80 -14.96 -8.98
N PRO A 101 -25.42 -13.78 -9.16
CA PRO A 101 -24.82 -12.69 -9.94
C PRO A 101 -23.43 -12.31 -9.41
N LEU A 102 -22.48 -12.10 -10.32
CA LEU A 102 -21.08 -11.74 -9.99
C LEU A 102 -20.64 -10.42 -10.61
N VAL A 103 -21.44 -9.86 -11.52
CA VAL A 103 -21.13 -8.66 -12.29
C VAL A 103 -21.98 -7.50 -11.79
N VAL A 104 -21.37 -6.33 -11.71
CA VAL A 104 -22.07 -5.06 -11.44
C VAL A 104 -21.77 -4.05 -12.54
N MET A 105 -22.77 -3.24 -12.88
CA MET A 105 -22.58 -2.06 -13.70
C MET A 105 -22.41 -0.85 -12.78
N ALA A 106 -21.40 -0.02 -13.01
CA ALA A 106 -21.13 1.14 -12.18
C ALA A 106 -20.74 2.36 -13.01
N GLU A 107 -21.03 3.56 -12.50
CA GLU A 107 -20.73 4.82 -13.19
C GLU A 107 -20.00 5.80 -12.28
N GLY A 108 -19.02 6.51 -12.83
CA GLY A 108 -18.28 7.56 -12.11
C GLY A 108 -17.19 8.18 -12.99
N GLY A 109 -16.84 9.43 -12.72
CA GLY A 109 -15.81 10.15 -13.49
C GLY A 109 -16.15 10.29 -14.98
N GLY A 110 -17.44 10.33 -15.34
CA GLY A 110 -17.90 10.38 -16.73
C GLY A 110 -17.76 9.07 -17.51
N LYS A 111 -17.46 7.95 -16.82
CA LYS A 111 -17.30 6.62 -17.43
C LYS A 111 -18.32 5.63 -16.87
N ARG A 112 -18.64 4.63 -17.67
CA ARG A 112 -19.40 3.45 -17.26
C ARG A 112 -18.50 2.23 -17.23
N PHE A 113 -18.69 1.38 -16.23
CA PHE A 113 -17.88 0.18 -16.01
C PHE A 113 -18.77 -1.04 -15.85
N SER A 114 -18.29 -2.17 -16.40
CA SER A 114 -18.72 -3.51 -16.03
C SER A 114 -17.62 -4.13 -15.17
N ILE A 115 -17.98 -4.63 -13.99
CA ILE A 115 -17.01 -5.08 -12.98
C ILE A 115 -17.38 -6.48 -12.52
N SER A 116 -16.45 -7.42 -12.63
CA SER A 116 -16.56 -8.72 -11.98
C SER A 116 -16.19 -8.54 -10.50
N LEU A 117 -17.19 -8.47 -9.63
CA LEU A 117 -17.04 -7.89 -8.29
C LEU A 117 -16.05 -8.67 -7.41
N ASN A 118 -16.23 -9.98 -7.27
CA ASN A 118 -15.35 -10.80 -6.42
C ASN A 118 -13.92 -10.87 -6.98
N GLU A 119 -13.77 -11.02 -8.31
CA GLU A 119 -12.45 -10.97 -8.94
C GLU A 119 -11.77 -9.61 -8.72
N ALA A 120 -12.52 -8.51 -8.87
CA ALA A 120 -11.99 -7.16 -8.68
C ALA A 120 -11.61 -6.86 -7.22
N LEU A 121 -12.37 -7.36 -6.24
CA LEU A 121 -12.04 -7.24 -4.81
C LEU A 121 -10.77 -8.01 -4.46
N THR A 122 -10.64 -9.23 -5.00
CA THR A 122 -9.50 -10.11 -4.73
C THR A 122 -8.25 -9.81 -5.57
N SER A 123 -8.36 -8.96 -6.59
CA SER A 123 -7.21 -8.44 -7.34
C SER A 123 -6.76 -7.05 -6.89
N GLY A 124 -7.55 -6.40 -6.02
CA GLY A 124 -7.36 -5.00 -5.65
C GLY A 124 -7.83 -3.99 -6.70
N ASN A 125 -8.50 -4.41 -7.79
CA ASN A 125 -9.12 -3.47 -8.73
C ASN A 125 -10.27 -2.67 -8.10
N VAL A 126 -10.95 -3.22 -7.10
CA VAL A 126 -11.90 -2.53 -6.24
C VAL A 126 -11.45 -2.69 -4.79
N MET A 127 -11.48 -1.59 -4.03
CA MET A 127 -11.17 -1.62 -2.60
C MET A 127 -12.37 -2.16 -1.81
N SER A 128 -12.16 -3.17 -0.97
CA SER A 128 -13.12 -3.60 0.05
C SER A 128 -13.34 -2.50 1.08
N ASP A 129 -12.24 -1.95 1.59
CA ASP A 129 -12.21 -0.92 2.63
C ASP A 129 -11.17 0.12 2.25
N CYS A 130 -11.61 1.37 2.10
CA CYS A 130 -10.73 2.49 1.74
C CYS A 130 -10.47 3.36 2.96
N MET A 131 -9.19 3.52 3.29
CA MET A 131 -8.71 4.52 4.23
C MET A 131 -7.41 5.10 3.70
N LEU A 132 -7.35 6.40 3.47
CA LEU A 132 -6.09 7.04 3.12
C LEU A 132 -5.22 7.19 4.38
N SER A 133 -4.01 6.66 4.33
CA SER A 133 -3.04 6.79 5.42
C SER A 133 -2.53 8.22 5.47
N SER A 134 -2.98 9.03 6.44
CA SER A 134 -2.50 10.39 6.61
C SER A 134 -2.33 10.77 8.09
N VAL A 135 -1.25 11.50 8.35
CA VAL A 135 -1.01 12.22 9.60
C VAL A 135 -0.64 13.64 9.20
N GLU A 136 -1.30 14.63 9.80
CA GLU A 136 -1.10 16.02 9.45
C GLU A 136 0.38 16.44 9.59
N GLY A 137 0.91 17.08 8.56
CA GLY A 137 2.31 17.53 8.52
C GLY A 137 3.35 16.41 8.36
N ALA A 138 2.95 15.15 8.29
CA ALA A 138 3.86 14.04 8.03
C ALA A 138 4.38 14.09 6.60
N VAL A 139 5.67 13.80 6.42
CA VAL A 139 6.32 13.69 5.11
C VAL A 139 7.04 12.37 4.98
N ASP A 140 7.19 11.86 3.77
CA ASP A 140 7.93 10.62 3.53
C ASP A 140 9.40 10.78 3.95
N LEU A 141 9.89 9.82 4.72
CA LEU A 141 11.29 9.78 5.13
C LEU A 141 12.15 9.40 3.93
N THR A 142 13.19 10.18 3.68
CA THR A 142 14.17 9.91 2.63
C THR A 142 15.58 9.77 3.23
N PRO A 143 16.55 9.19 2.50
CA PRO A 143 17.94 9.15 2.94
C PRO A 143 18.53 10.53 3.23
N SER A 144 18.16 11.56 2.46
CA SER A 144 18.65 12.92 2.65
C SER A 144 18.09 13.56 3.93
N ILE A 145 16.81 13.34 4.24
CA ILE A 145 16.21 13.76 5.52
C ILE A 145 16.90 13.06 6.68
N LEU A 146 17.07 11.73 6.60
CA LEU A 146 17.75 10.95 7.64
C LEU A 146 19.17 11.50 7.92
N TYR A 147 19.90 11.83 6.85
CA TYR A 147 21.23 12.44 6.94
C TYR A 147 21.22 13.81 7.62
N ILE A 148 20.27 14.69 7.27
CA ILE A 148 20.12 16.01 7.92
C ILE A 148 19.90 15.86 9.43
N TYR A 149 19.01 14.97 9.85
CA TYR A 149 18.72 14.76 11.27
C TYR A 149 19.93 14.17 12.01
N ALA A 150 20.73 13.30 11.37
CA ALA A 150 21.97 12.81 11.95
C ALA A 150 23.00 13.95 12.13
N LEU A 151 23.21 14.79 11.09
CA LEU A 151 24.11 15.94 11.18
C LEU A 151 23.70 16.89 12.31
N LYS A 152 22.40 17.17 12.44
CA LYS A 152 21.86 18.04 13.49
C LYS A 152 22.03 17.44 14.89
N LEU A 153 21.69 16.18 15.08
CA LEU A 153 21.78 15.51 16.38
C LEU A 153 23.22 15.49 16.90
N TYR A 154 24.18 15.18 16.03
CA TYR A 154 25.59 15.03 16.41
C TYR A 154 26.42 16.31 16.25
N GLN A 155 25.79 17.43 15.85
CA GLN A 155 26.44 18.72 15.62
C GLN A 155 27.67 18.59 14.70
N THR A 156 27.52 17.80 13.63
CA THR A 156 28.60 17.51 12.69
C THR A 156 28.94 18.77 11.89
N PRO A 157 30.21 19.21 11.83
CA PRO A 157 30.62 20.34 11.00
C PRO A 157 30.31 20.10 9.53
N VAL A 158 29.77 21.11 8.85
CA VAL A 158 29.46 21.04 7.42
C VAL A 158 30.71 21.41 6.61
N ASP A 159 31.43 20.39 6.15
CA ASP A 159 32.55 20.51 5.21
C ASP A 159 32.13 20.09 3.79
N GLU A 160 33.06 20.18 2.82
CA GLU A 160 32.80 19.78 1.43
C GLU A 160 32.32 18.31 1.31
N LYS A 161 32.86 17.40 2.12
CA LYS A 161 32.48 15.98 2.06
C LYS A 161 31.04 15.77 2.53
N VAL A 162 30.62 16.51 3.55
CA VAL A 162 29.24 16.52 4.03
C VAL A 162 28.30 17.04 2.96
N VAL A 163 28.68 18.11 2.26
CA VAL A 163 27.88 18.69 1.16
C VAL A 163 27.78 17.71 0.00
N ASP A 164 28.91 17.16 -0.48
CA ASP A 164 28.94 16.15 -1.54
C ASP A 164 28.06 14.95 -1.22
N LYS A 165 28.11 14.49 0.04
CA LYS A 165 27.28 13.39 0.48
C LYS A 165 25.80 13.76 0.42
N TYR A 166 25.42 14.92 0.96
CA TYR A 166 24.04 15.40 0.89
C TYR A 166 23.52 15.49 -0.55
N ILE A 167 24.33 16.01 -1.47
CA ILE A 167 23.99 16.08 -2.90
C ILE A 167 23.75 14.68 -3.47
N SER A 168 24.65 13.72 -3.19
CA SER A 168 24.53 12.34 -3.67
C SER A 168 23.25 11.65 -3.20
N LEU A 169 22.71 12.05 -2.04
CA LEU A 169 21.46 11.51 -1.50
C LEU A 169 20.22 12.20 -2.11
N CYS A 170 20.34 13.47 -2.50
CA CYS A 170 19.23 14.22 -3.10
C CYS A 170 19.09 13.93 -4.61
N VAL A 171 20.20 13.90 -5.34
CA VAL A 171 20.24 13.83 -6.81
C VAL A 171 21.40 12.94 -7.30
N PRO A 172 21.38 11.62 -7.02
CA PRO A 172 22.52 10.72 -7.25
C PRO A 172 23.05 10.75 -8.68
N GLU A 173 22.18 10.72 -9.68
CA GLU A 173 22.59 10.72 -11.09
C GLU A 173 23.24 12.05 -11.52
N LYS A 174 22.67 13.19 -11.09
CA LYS A 174 23.24 14.51 -11.39
C LYS A 174 24.57 14.72 -10.69
N PHE A 175 24.69 14.24 -9.45
CA PHE A 175 25.95 14.28 -8.71
C PHE A 175 27.04 13.49 -9.43
N LYS A 176 26.73 12.28 -9.91
CA LYS A 176 27.67 11.43 -10.65
C LYS A 176 28.15 12.11 -11.94
N GLN A 177 27.26 12.77 -12.67
CA GLN A 177 27.61 13.52 -13.89
C GLN A 177 28.48 14.74 -13.57
N ALA A 178 28.09 15.55 -12.58
CA ALA A 178 28.84 16.75 -12.18
C ALA A 178 30.20 16.42 -11.58
N SER A 179 30.36 15.25 -10.93
CA SER A 179 31.64 14.82 -10.34
C SER A 179 32.77 14.64 -11.37
N ALA A 180 32.46 14.56 -12.66
CA ALA A 180 33.46 14.50 -13.73
C ALA A 180 34.02 15.89 -14.14
N ASP A 181 33.35 16.98 -13.74
CA ASP A 181 33.73 18.36 -14.04
C ASP A 181 33.87 19.17 -12.73
N PRO A 182 35.12 19.55 -12.36
CA PRO A 182 35.37 20.34 -11.15
C PRO A 182 34.58 21.64 -11.05
N PHE A 183 34.28 22.31 -12.18
CA PHE A 183 33.54 23.57 -12.17
C PHE A 183 32.05 23.32 -11.92
N ALA A 184 31.46 22.34 -12.60
CA ALA A 184 30.07 21.94 -12.38
C ALA A 184 29.84 21.42 -10.95
N LEU A 185 30.79 20.67 -10.40
CA LEU A 185 30.73 20.19 -9.02
C LEU A 185 30.75 21.34 -8.01
N GLU A 186 31.61 22.34 -8.22
CA GLU A 186 31.72 23.50 -7.33
C GLU A 186 30.46 24.38 -7.35
N GLU A 187 29.83 24.58 -8.51
CA GLU A 187 28.53 25.26 -8.60
C GLU A 187 27.42 24.49 -7.87
N MET A 188 27.42 23.15 -8.00
CA MET A 188 26.48 22.29 -7.31
C MET A 188 26.67 22.36 -5.79
N ARG A 189 27.93 22.34 -5.30
CA ARG A 189 28.26 22.48 -3.89
C ARG A 189 27.74 23.78 -3.29
N LYS A 190 27.94 24.91 -3.95
CA LYS A 190 27.42 26.21 -3.47
C LYS A 190 25.90 26.20 -3.31
N THR A 191 25.20 25.67 -4.31
CA THR A 191 23.74 25.57 -4.29
C THR A 191 23.25 24.68 -3.16
N TYR A 192 23.81 23.47 -3.03
CA TYR A 192 23.36 22.51 -2.03
C TYR A 192 23.87 22.79 -0.61
N LEU A 193 24.97 23.53 -0.44
CA LEU A 193 25.40 24.02 0.86
C LEU A 193 24.34 24.96 1.46
N ALA A 194 23.82 25.91 0.67
CA ALA A 194 22.76 26.80 1.10
C ALA A 194 21.47 26.03 1.46
N THR A 195 21.06 25.08 0.61
CA THR A 195 19.91 24.20 0.88
C THR A 195 20.12 23.38 2.16
N LEU A 196 21.29 22.76 2.33
CA LEU A 196 21.60 21.95 3.51
C LEU A 196 21.54 22.78 4.79
N GLN A 197 22.13 23.98 4.79
CA GLN A 197 22.10 24.89 5.94
C GLN A 197 20.67 25.31 6.28
N GLN A 198 19.85 25.60 5.27
CA GLN A 198 18.44 25.93 5.46
C GLN A 198 17.67 24.75 6.08
N GLU A 199 17.84 23.54 5.57
CA GLU A 199 17.14 22.35 6.07
C GLU A 199 17.63 21.94 7.48
N LEU A 200 18.91 22.11 7.80
CA LEU A 200 19.44 21.97 9.16
C LEU A 200 18.78 22.96 10.13
N GLY A 201 18.57 24.20 9.69
CA GLY A 201 17.85 25.23 10.46
C GLY A 201 16.41 24.83 10.76
N LYS A 202 15.69 24.29 9.76
CA LYS A 202 14.28 23.87 9.87
C LYS A 202 14.06 22.53 10.56
N ALA A 203 15.06 21.66 10.62
CA ALA A 203 14.89 20.30 11.15
C ALA A 203 14.39 20.34 12.61
N ASP A 204 13.27 19.68 12.88
CA ASP A 204 12.62 19.66 14.19
C ASP A 204 12.29 18.22 14.57
N PHE A 205 12.83 17.77 15.71
CA PHE A 205 12.62 16.42 16.23
C PHE A 205 11.16 16.15 16.64
N SER A 206 10.31 17.19 16.71
CA SER A 206 8.86 17.04 16.90
C SER A 206 8.13 16.57 15.63
N LYS A 207 8.75 16.75 14.45
CA LYS A 207 8.17 16.45 13.14
C LYS A 207 7.94 14.97 12.94
N VAL A 208 6.83 14.64 12.28
CA VAL A 208 6.45 13.28 11.93
C VAL A 208 6.95 12.94 10.53
N PHE A 209 7.48 11.72 10.41
CA PHE A 209 7.88 11.14 9.14
C PHE A 209 7.10 9.87 8.86
N ARG A 210 6.92 9.54 7.59
CA ARG A 210 6.25 8.32 7.15
C ARG A 210 7.26 7.39 6.47
N LEU A 211 7.14 6.10 6.76
CA LEU A 211 7.89 5.01 6.14
C LEU A 211 6.91 3.98 5.59
N LYS A 212 7.24 3.40 4.44
CA LYS A 212 6.53 2.23 3.92
C LYS A 212 7.27 0.96 4.37
N CYS A 213 6.56 0.07 5.04
CA CYS A 213 7.08 -1.19 5.53
C CYS A 213 6.20 -2.36 5.05
N LEU A 214 6.76 -3.56 5.10
CA LEU A 214 6.07 -4.82 4.91
C LEU A 214 6.19 -5.66 6.18
N SER A 215 5.11 -6.36 6.50
CA SER A 215 5.08 -7.33 7.60
C SER A 215 4.24 -8.53 7.21
N GLU A 216 4.61 -9.70 7.73
CA GLU A 216 3.82 -10.91 7.54
C GLU A 216 2.69 -10.96 8.57
N LEU A 217 1.44 -11.05 8.10
CA LEU A 217 0.26 -11.28 8.94
C LEU A 217 0.26 -12.74 9.40
N GLN A 218 0.33 -12.97 10.71
CA GLN A 218 0.13 -14.30 11.28
C GLN A 218 -1.36 -14.67 11.33
N GLN A 219 -1.66 -15.89 11.79
CA GLN A 219 -3.03 -16.31 12.02
C GLN A 219 -3.77 -15.33 12.94
N TYR A 220 -4.99 -14.94 12.56
CA TYR A 220 -5.82 -14.01 13.33
C TYR A 220 -6.08 -14.53 14.74
N ASP A 221 -5.83 -13.69 15.74
CA ASP A 221 -6.10 -13.97 17.14
C ASP A 221 -7.53 -13.53 17.47
N MET A 222 -8.44 -14.50 17.61
CA MET A 222 -9.85 -14.27 17.90
C MET A 222 -10.11 -13.64 19.28
N ALA A 223 -9.20 -13.84 20.24
CA ALA A 223 -9.35 -13.33 21.60
C ALA A 223 -8.88 -11.88 21.70
N LYS A 224 -7.78 -11.54 21.00
CA LYS A 224 -7.22 -10.18 20.95
C LYS A 224 -7.78 -9.31 19.83
N GLU A 225 -8.53 -9.91 18.92
CA GLU A 225 -9.12 -9.26 17.74
C GLU A 225 -8.06 -8.52 16.91
N CYS A 226 -6.97 -9.24 16.58
CA CYS A 226 -5.84 -8.69 15.87
C CYS A 226 -5.15 -9.71 14.97
N PHE A 227 -4.42 -9.23 13.98
CA PHE A 227 -3.39 -10.01 13.31
C PHE A 227 -2.04 -9.77 13.99
N PRO A 228 -1.39 -10.79 14.58
CA PRO A 228 0.00 -10.68 14.99
C PRO A 228 0.89 -10.39 13.77
N LEU A 229 1.89 -9.53 13.93
CA LEU A 229 2.81 -9.11 12.90
C LEU A 229 4.16 -9.82 13.08
N SER A 230 4.68 -10.43 12.02
CA SER A 230 6.00 -11.04 12.01
C SER A 230 6.95 -10.25 11.12
N GLY A 231 7.91 -9.58 11.77
CA GLY A 231 8.93 -8.78 11.12
C GLY A 231 8.44 -7.40 10.66
N PHE A 232 9.40 -6.50 10.47
CA PHE A 232 9.20 -5.20 9.83
C PHE A 232 10.32 -5.02 8.81
N SER A 233 9.97 -5.00 7.52
CA SER A 233 10.92 -4.72 6.45
C SER A 233 10.57 -3.40 5.79
N CYS A 234 11.48 -2.42 5.80
CA CYS A 234 11.24 -1.14 5.14
C CYS A 234 11.50 -1.28 3.63
N THR A 235 10.50 -1.04 2.78
CA THR A 235 10.56 -1.35 1.34
C THR A 235 11.61 -0.52 0.59
N ASP A 236 11.76 0.73 1.00
CA ASP A 236 12.58 1.72 0.28
C ASP A 236 14.04 1.72 0.75
N VAL A 237 14.33 0.94 1.80
CA VAL A 237 15.64 0.87 2.42
C VAL A 237 16.47 -0.21 1.72
N LYS A 238 17.22 0.20 0.69
CA LYS A 238 18.20 -0.67 0.03
C LYS A 238 19.38 -0.90 0.99
N THR A 239 19.52 -2.12 1.47
CA THR A 239 20.61 -2.44 2.40
C THR A 239 21.49 -3.55 1.84
N LYS A 240 22.71 -3.22 1.45
CA LYS A 240 23.84 -4.11 1.76
C LYS A 240 24.08 -3.95 3.26
N GLN A 241 23.25 -4.59 4.09
CA GLN A 241 23.22 -4.38 5.53
C GLN A 241 24.47 -4.99 6.17
N GLN A 242 25.05 -4.29 7.14
CA GLN A 242 26.04 -4.90 8.01
C GLN A 242 25.33 -5.87 8.96
N ASN A 243 25.71 -7.15 8.95
CA ASN A 243 25.05 -8.21 9.73
C ASN A 243 24.94 -7.87 11.22
N ASP A 244 25.92 -7.18 11.78
CA ASP A 244 25.90 -6.77 13.18
C ASP A 244 24.91 -5.64 13.49
N LEU A 245 24.65 -4.72 12.55
CA LEU A 245 23.56 -3.74 12.69
C LEU A 245 22.19 -4.45 12.64
N SER A 246 22.02 -5.41 11.73
CA SER A 246 20.78 -6.19 11.62
C SER A 246 20.45 -6.92 12.93
N LYS A 247 21.46 -7.52 13.58
CA LYS A 247 21.30 -8.20 14.88
C LYS A 247 20.85 -7.27 15.99
N LEU A 248 21.22 -5.99 15.90
CA LEU A 248 20.78 -4.93 16.81
C LEU A 248 19.46 -4.27 16.37
N ARG A 249 18.83 -4.77 15.30
CA ARG A 249 17.59 -4.24 14.71
C ARG A 249 17.72 -2.79 14.21
N TYR A 250 18.91 -2.42 13.75
CA TYR A 250 19.13 -1.17 13.02
C TYR A 250 19.00 -1.42 11.51
N CYS A 251 18.24 -0.58 10.83
CA CYS A 251 18.16 -0.49 9.38
C CYS A 251 19.23 0.49 8.87
N LEU A 252 20.09 0.06 7.95
CA LEU A 252 21.11 0.93 7.33
C LEU A 252 20.58 1.51 6.02
N TRP A 253 20.19 2.77 5.99
CA TRP A 253 19.78 3.44 4.76
C TRP A 253 20.93 4.31 4.24
N GLU A 254 21.54 3.87 3.15
CA GLU A 254 22.76 4.48 2.60
C GLU A 254 23.90 4.48 3.65
N GLU A 255 24.15 5.62 4.30
CA GLU A 255 25.21 5.76 5.32
C GLU A 255 24.68 5.98 6.73
N CYS A 256 23.37 6.18 6.89
CA CYS A 256 22.77 6.39 8.20
C CYS A 256 22.05 5.14 8.66
N ALA A 257 22.20 4.80 9.93
CA ALA A 257 21.45 3.72 10.55
C ALA A 257 20.28 4.30 11.35
N PHE A 258 19.16 3.58 11.39
CA PHE A 258 18.07 3.92 12.29
C PHE A 258 17.45 2.70 12.94
N HIS A 259 16.84 2.91 14.11
CA HIS A 259 16.19 1.87 14.88
C HIS A 259 14.86 2.39 15.45
N PHE A 260 13.84 1.53 15.47
CA PHE A 260 12.57 1.80 16.13
C PHE A 260 12.63 1.38 17.60
N ALA A 261 12.79 2.35 18.49
CA ALA A 261 13.00 2.13 19.92
C ALA A 261 11.81 1.45 20.62
N ASN A 262 10.60 1.67 20.11
CA ASN A 262 9.36 1.15 20.68
C ASN A 262 8.66 0.12 19.78
N ALA A 263 9.37 -0.50 18.82
CA ALA A 263 8.79 -1.47 17.88
C ALA A 263 8.09 -2.67 18.56
N SER A 264 8.47 -3.03 19.79
CA SER A 264 7.81 -4.09 20.55
C SER A 264 6.33 -3.80 20.84
N LEU A 265 5.92 -2.52 20.85
CA LEU A 265 4.53 -2.10 21.04
C LEU A 265 3.68 -2.28 19.77
N PHE A 266 4.30 -2.51 18.61
CA PHE A 266 3.66 -2.59 17.31
C PHE A 266 3.74 -4.01 16.73
N THR A 267 3.55 -5.03 17.57
CA THR A 267 3.67 -6.45 17.20
C THR A 267 2.36 -7.11 16.79
N SER A 268 1.24 -6.37 16.82
CA SER A 268 -0.07 -6.85 16.40
C SER A 268 -0.89 -5.72 15.83
N LEU A 269 -1.58 -5.96 14.72
CA LEU A 269 -2.49 -5.05 14.05
C LEU A 269 -3.93 -5.33 14.48
N PRO A 270 -4.58 -4.46 15.27
CA PRO A 270 -5.99 -4.59 15.63
C PRO A 270 -6.86 -4.56 14.38
N VAL A 271 -7.73 -5.56 14.23
CA VAL A 271 -8.66 -5.67 13.10
C VAL A 271 -9.93 -6.30 13.62
N ASP A 272 -11.08 -5.65 13.41
CA ASP A 272 -12.36 -6.19 13.83
C ASP A 272 -12.70 -7.51 13.12
N LYS A 273 -13.51 -8.34 13.78
CA LYS A 273 -13.87 -9.68 13.29
C LYS A 273 -14.54 -9.66 11.91
N THR A 274 -15.36 -8.65 11.61
CA THR A 274 -16.06 -8.55 10.33
C THR A 274 -15.06 -8.34 9.20
N ARG A 275 -14.12 -7.41 9.37
CA ARG A 275 -13.07 -7.15 8.39
C ARG A 275 -12.09 -8.32 8.27
N ALA A 276 -11.71 -8.94 9.38
CA ALA A 276 -10.86 -10.14 9.36
C ALA A 276 -11.52 -11.30 8.59
N LYS A 277 -12.83 -11.52 8.80
CA LYS A 277 -13.62 -12.50 8.04
C LYS A 277 -13.64 -12.16 6.55
N GLY A 278 -13.85 -10.89 6.21
CA GLY A 278 -13.80 -10.43 4.82
C GLY A 278 -12.44 -10.64 4.14
N PHE A 279 -11.36 -10.37 4.87
CA PHE A 279 -10.00 -10.68 4.41
C PHE A 279 -9.82 -12.18 4.11
N TYR A 280 -10.25 -13.06 5.00
CA TYR A 280 -10.18 -14.50 4.76
C TYR A 280 -11.05 -14.95 3.58
N GLY A 281 -12.27 -14.43 3.46
CA GLY A 281 -13.17 -14.78 2.36
C GLY A 281 -12.65 -14.34 0.98
N MET A 282 -11.99 -13.17 0.90
CA MET A 282 -11.29 -12.74 -0.31
C MET A 282 -10.15 -13.71 -0.68
N ARG A 283 -9.38 -14.19 0.31
CA ARG A 283 -8.28 -15.13 0.05
C ARG A 283 -8.76 -16.51 -0.39
N GLU A 284 -9.82 -16.99 0.23
CA GLU A 284 -10.47 -18.25 -0.14
C GLU A 284 -10.97 -18.19 -1.59
N TYR A 285 -11.67 -17.11 -1.96
CA TYR A 285 -12.15 -16.89 -3.32
C TYR A 285 -11.00 -16.86 -4.33
N ALA A 286 -9.91 -16.14 -4.01
CA ALA A 286 -8.70 -16.06 -4.83
C ALA A 286 -7.93 -17.39 -4.95
N ARG A 287 -8.37 -18.45 -4.26
CA ARG A 287 -7.70 -19.76 -4.17
C ARG A 287 -6.25 -19.66 -3.70
N VAL A 288 -5.95 -18.62 -2.92
CA VAL A 288 -4.63 -18.47 -2.28
C VAL A 288 -4.62 -19.37 -1.06
N PRO A 289 -3.66 -20.30 -0.91
CA PRO A 289 -3.64 -21.19 0.24
C PRO A 289 -3.69 -20.41 1.56
N ALA A 290 -4.50 -20.88 2.52
CA ALA A 290 -4.61 -20.26 3.84
C ALA A 290 -3.26 -20.19 4.59
N TYR A 291 -2.35 -21.13 4.30
CA TYR A 291 -0.99 -21.19 4.86
C TYR A 291 0.03 -20.33 4.10
N ASN A 292 -0.37 -19.69 2.99
CA ASN A 292 0.52 -18.78 2.28
C ASN A 292 0.56 -17.46 3.06
N LYS A 293 1.62 -17.28 3.85
CA LYS A 293 1.91 -16.15 4.73
C LYS A 293 1.54 -14.80 4.09
N PRO A 294 0.38 -14.19 4.44
CA PRO A 294 -0.05 -12.93 3.85
C PRO A 294 0.91 -11.81 4.22
N MET A 295 1.26 -10.95 3.26
CA MET A 295 2.02 -9.73 3.54
C MET A 295 1.06 -8.54 3.66
N ALA A 296 1.26 -7.73 4.68
CA ALA A 296 0.62 -6.42 4.83
C ALA A 296 1.61 -5.33 4.46
N THR A 297 1.13 -4.34 3.71
CA THR A 297 1.79 -3.03 3.59
C THR A 297 1.43 -2.21 4.82
N LEU A 298 2.44 -1.66 5.48
CA LEU A 298 2.31 -0.83 6.67
C LEU A 298 2.83 0.57 6.37
N TYR A 299 2.02 1.59 6.64
CA TYR A 299 2.49 2.97 6.74
C TYR A 299 2.85 3.25 8.19
N VAL A 300 4.14 3.37 8.45
CA VAL A 300 4.72 3.56 9.79
C VAL A 300 5.08 5.03 9.95
N TYR A 301 4.40 5.69 10.90
CA TYR A 301 4.66 7.07 11.25
C TYR A 301 5.62 7.13 12.43
N VAL A 302 6.66 7.95 12.32
CA VAL A 302 7.76 7.99 13.27
C VAL A 302 8.17 9.41 13.62
N LYS A 303 8.74 9.58 14.80
CA LYS A 303 9.47 10.78 15.24
C LYS A 303 10.88 10.42 15.61
N PHE A 304 11.84 11.29 15.29
CA PHE A 304 13.21 11.12 15.74
C PHE A 304 13.35 11.42 17.23
N LYS A 305 14.08 10.58 17.95
CA LYS A 305 14.46 10.88 19.33
C LYS A 305 15.61 11.87 19.31
N ASN A 306 15.46 13.00 20.01
CA ASN A 306 16.52 14.00 20.16
C ASN A 306 17.55 13.55 21.22
N GLN A 307 18.17 12.40 21.01
CA GLN A 307 19.18 11.86 21.90
C GLN A 307 20.25 11.08 21.10
N PRO A 308 21.55 11.26 21.41
CA PRO A 308 22.61 10.49 20.78
C PRO A 308 22.45 8.98 21.01
N VAL A 309 22.73 8.20 19.97
CA VAL A 309 22.77 6.74 20.03
C VAL A 309 24.17 6.29 20.45
N LYS A 310 24.25 5.31 21.36
CA LYS A 310 25.50 4.66 21.73
C LYS A 310 25.50 3.22 21.24
N LEU A 311 26.17 2.96 20.12
CA LEU A 311 26.34 1.61 19.62
C LEU A 311 27.43 0.85 20.42
N PRO A 312 27.41 -0.49 20.41
CA PRO A 312 28.45 -1.28 21.06
C PRO A 312 29.84 -1.05 20.43
N GLU A 313 30.90 -1.13 21.23
CA GLU A 313 32.29 -1.13 20.75
C GLU A 313 32.72 -2.46 20.12
N LYS A 314 31.75 -3.19 19.54
CA LYS A 314 31.98 -4.48 18.90
C LYS A 314 32.77 -4.27 17.61
N LYS A 315 33.86 -5.04 17.44
CA LYS A 315 34.66 -5.02 16.22
C LYS A 315 33.86 -5.51 15.01
N ILE A 316 33.98 -4.79 13.91
CA ILE A 316 33.39 -5.12 12.62
C ILE A 316 34.43 -4.97 11.51
N MET A 317 34.28 -5.76 10.45
CA MET A 317 34.99 -5.52 9.20
C MET A 317 34.27 -4.45 8.39
N VAL A 318 35.03 -3.50 7.87
CA VAL A 318 34.54 -2.38 7.07
C VAL A 318 35.29 -2.38 5.75
N PHE A 319 34.57 -2.17 4.65
CA PHE A 319 35.17 -1.95 3.34
C PHE A 319 35.77 -0.54 3.31
N SER A 320 37.08 -0.43 3.05
CA SER A 320 37.64 0.86 2.63
C SER A 320 37.25 1.11 1.18
N LYS A 321 36.63 2.26 0.88
CA LYS A 321 36.37 2.66 -0.50
C LYS A 321 37.72 2.95 -1.19
N GLY A 322 38.15 2.05 -2.07
CA GLY A 322 39.35 2.12 -2.92
C GLY A 322 39.33 1.02 -3.99
N GLU A 323 40.21 1.10 -5.00
CA GLU A 323 40.27 0.14 -6.12
C GLU A 323 40.72 -1.28 -5.72
N ASN A 324 41.19 -1.46 -4.49
CA ASN A 324 41.55 -2.75 -3.90
C ASN A 324 40.52 -3.17 -2.85
N PHE A 325 40.21 -4.47 -2.77
CA PHE A 325 39.38 -5.10 -1.73
C PHE A 325 40.08 -5.08 -0.35
N ASP A 326 40.44 -3.89 0.13
CA ASP A 326 41.07 -3.70 1.42
C ASP A 326 39.99 -3.71 2.52
N PHE A 327 40.23 -4.54 3.53
CA PHE A 327 39.36 -4.68 4.70
C PHE A 327 40.05 -4.05 5.91
N GLY A 328 39.34 -3.14 6.57
CA GLY A 328 39.75 -2.55 7.83
C GLY A 328 38.94 -3.11 9.00
N TRP A 329 39.58 -3.21 10.16
CA TRP A 329 38.88 -3.44 11.42
C TRP A 329 38.50 -2.10 12.06
N SER A 330 37.24 -1.97 12.45
CA SER A 330 36.74 -0.82 13.20
C SER A 330 35.74 -1.27 14.28
N THR A 331 35.08 -0.35 14.96
CA THR A 331 33.96 -0.65 15.86
C THR A 331 32.66 -0.10 15.29
N LEU A 332 31.52 -0.73 15.61
CA LEU A 332 30.20 -0.25 15.20
C LEU A 332 29.98 1.22 15.60
N ASN A 333 30.36 1.57 16.83
CA ASN A 333 30.23 2.92 17.33
C ASN A 333 31.11 3.93 16.59
N LYS A 334 32.34 3.55 16.24
CA LYS A 334 33.23 4.42 15.46
C LYS A 334 32.69 4.67 14.05
N GLU A 335 32.15 3.65 13.39
CA GLU A 335 31.65 3.76 12.01
C GLU A 335 30.28 4.43 11.92
N TYR A 336 29.35 4.03 12.79
CA TYR A 336 27.94 4.40 12.66
C TYR A 336 27.41 5.22 13.84
N GLY A 337 28.14 5.34 14.95
CA GLY A 337 27.64 5.99 16.17
C GLY A 337 27.18 7.43 15.95
N LYS A 338 27.92 8.22 15.15
CA LYS A 338 27.54 9.59 14.76
C LYS A 338 26.62 9.68 13.53
N LYS A 339 26.11 8.55 13.05
CA LYS A 339 25.20 8.44 11.90
C LYS A 339 24.00 7.54 12.22
N SER A 340 23.78 7.25 13.50
CA SER A 340 22.69 6.40 13.98
C SER A 340 21.62 7.22 14.67
N LEU A 341 20.36 6.90 14.41
CA LEU A 341 19.20 7.61 14.96
C LEU A 341 18.22 6.61 15.57
N ASP A 342 17.73 6.93 16.76
CA ASP A 342 16.56 6.22 17.30
C ASP A 342 15.29 6.97 16.91
N MET A 343 14.25 6.21 16.60
CA MET A 343 12.92 6.71 16.26
C MET A 343 11.87 6.06 17.13
N ASP A 344 10.84 6.81 17.49
CA ASP A 344 9.62 6.25 18.07
C ASP A 344 8.53 6.18 17.01
N ILE A 345 7.94 5.00 16.87
CA ILE A 345 6.73 4.80 16.09
C ILE A 345 5.56 5.42 16.88
N ILE A 346 4.79 6.28 16.21
CA ILE A 346 3.62 6.93 16.80
C ILE A 346 2.30 6.30 16.31
N ARG A 347 2.32 5.78 15.08
CA ARG A 347 1.15 5.19 14.44
C ARG A 347 1.58 4.22 13.34
N VAL A 348 0.82 3.15 13.16
CA VAL A 348 0.95 2.21 12.04
C VAL A 348 -0.42 2.02 11.43
N ASP A 349 -0.55 2.26 10.13
CA ASP A 349 -1.74 1.94 9.36
C ASP A 349 -1.44 0.73 8.47
N GLY A 350 -2.24 -0.32 8.58
CA GLY A 350 -2.03 -1.60 7.91
C GLY A 350 -3.03 -1.85 6.79
N TYR A 351 -2.52 -2.37 5.69
CA TYR A 351 -3.25 -2.60 4.44
C TYR A 351 -2.91 -3.99 3.91
N ASN A 352 -3.93 -4.71 3.42
CA ASN A 352 -3.69 -5.95 2.69
C ASN A 352 -3.32 -5.63 1.25
N ASP A 353 -2.11 -5.98 0.87
CA ASP A 353 -1.63 -5.82 -0.50
C ASP A 353 -1.56 -7.20 -1.17
N LEU A 354 -2.44 -7.43 -2.14
CA LEU A 354 -2.41 -8.66 -2.95
C LEU A 354 -1.31 -8.58 -4.02
N LEU A 355 -0.71 -7.40 -4.20
CA LEU A 355 0.41 -7.13 -5.09
C LEU A 355 1.53 -6.41 -4.30
N PRO A 356 2.32 -7.13 -3.48
CA PRO A 356 3.21 -6.57 -2.45
C PRO A 356 4.36 -5.64 -2.94
N TYR A 357 4.42 -5.32 -4.24
CA TYR A 357 5.49 -4.58 -4.89
C TYR A 357 5.01 -3.40 -5.74
N VAL A 358 3.78 -2.92 -5.55
CA VAL A 358 3.31 -1.74 -6.30
C VAL A 358 3.94 -0.46 -5.73
N GLU A 359 4.68 0.27 -6.56
CA GLU A 359 5.29 1.57 -6.24
C GLU A 359 4.22 2.66 -6.07
N GLY A 360 4.32 3.48 -5.02
CA GLY A 360 3.41 4.62 -4.71
C GLY A 360 2.49 4.38 -3.51
N GLU A 361 1.56 5.32 -3.27
CA GLU A 361 0.57 5.20 -2.18
C GLU A 361 -0.30 3.95 -2.37
N VAL A 362 -0.41 3.15 -1.32
CA VAL A 362 -1.18 1.92 -1.26
C VAL A 362 -2.53 2.30 -0.69
N VAL A 363 -3.50 2.35 -1.59
CA VAL A 363 -4.91 2.52 -1.27
C VAL A 363 -5.57 1.17 -1.58
N TYR A 364 -5.32 0.18 -0.74
CA TYR A 364 -5.89 -1.17 -0.91
C TYR A 364 -6.38 -1.70 0.41
N ASN A 365 -7.55 -2.34 0.44
CA ASN A 365 -8.08 -3.17 1.53
C ASN A 365 -7.50 -2.86 2.92
N TYR A 366 -7.86 -1.68 3.45
CA TYR A 366 -7.48 -1.25 4.79
C TYR A 366 -7.82 -2.34 5.81
N LEU A 367 -6.88 -2.66 6.69
CA LEU A 367 -7.04 -3.68 7.73
C LEU A 367 -7.31 -3.03 9.09
N GLY A 368 -6.47 -2.09 9.50
CA GLY A 368 -6.53 -1.50 10.83
C GLY A 368 -5.42 -0.52 11.10
N SER A 369 -5.45 0.08 12.30
CA SER A 369 -4.45 1.03 12.76
C SER A 369 -4.03 0.72 14.19
N ILE A 370 -2.77 1.02 14.49
CA ILE A 370 -2.20 1.02 15.85
C ILE A 370 -1.78 2.46 16.13
N THR A 371 -2.19 3.04 17.24
CA THR A 371 -1.75 4.36 17.70
C THR A 371 -1.43 4.27 19.18
N LEU A 372 -0.38 4.97 19.63
CA LEU A 372 0.01 5.05 21.04
C LEU A 372 -0.49 6.34 21.68
#